data_AF-A0A957ZSL7-F1
#
_entry.id   AF-A0A957ZSL7-F1
#
_cell.length_a   1.000
_cell.length_b   1.000
_cell.length_c   1.000
_cell.angle_alpha   90.00
_cell.angle_beta   90.00
_cell.angle_gamma   90.00
#
_symmetry.space_group_name_H-M   'P 1'
#
loop_
_entity.id
_entity.type
_entity.pdbx_description
1 polymer ?
#
loop_
_entity_poly.entity_id
_entity_poly.type
_entity_poly.pdbx_seq_one_letter_code
_entity_poly.pdbx_strand_id
1 'polypeptide(L)'
;MAQVAGQWDRLIQRFGSSRERTSSVGESVQEHSDAATKLWLYSSIFWLTIVDLFGLILALELISPNIFGGVPWLVFSRIRPLHVNGVIFAWLSMMYWGALFYMIPRLTGLRTIWSERLAIWTAWGWNLWFLLGIFTIVIGRTQGREYAEFIWPLDIFLVILWTSNVINIIMTVLNRRVRPLYVTTWWALASPLWLGADYIIGNV
;
A
#
# COMPACT_ATOMS: atom_id res chain seq x y z
N MET A 1 -65.93 8.98 -0.57
CA MET A 1 -64.87 8.14 0.05
C MET A 1 -64.15 7.21 -0.94
N ALA A 2 -64.81 6.68 -1.99
CA ALA A 2 -64.17 5.80 -2.98
C ALA A 2 -63.07 6.45 -3.85
N GLN A 3 -63.13 7.76 -4.10
CA GLN A 3 -62.19 8.48 -4.98
C GLN A 3 -60.79 8.65 -4.35
N VAL A 4 -60.71 8.69 -3.02
CA VAL A 4 -59.45 8.84 -2.27
C VAL A 4 -58.71 7.50 -2.22
N ALA A 5 -59.41 6.38 -2.03
CA ALA A 5 -58.81 5.04 -2.01
C ALA A 5 -58.07 4.71 -3.33
N GLY A 6 -58.69 4.97 -4.49
CA GLY A 6 -58.03 4.76 -5.78
C GLY A 6 -56.86 5.71 -6.07
N GLN A 7 -56.71 6.81 -5.34
CA GLN A 7 -55.55 7.69 -5.44
C GLN A 7 -54.36 7.13 -4.65
N TRP A 8 -54.61 6.50 -3.50
CA TRP A 8 -53.60 5.80 -2.71
C TRP A 8 -53.08 4.55 -3.41
N ASP A 9 -53.94 3.76 -4.05
CA ASP A 9 -53.50 2.58 -4.81
C ASP A 9 -52.59 2.95 -6.00
N ARG A 10 -52.91 4.03 -6.70
CA ARG A 10 -52.08 4.56 -7.79
C ARG A 10 -50.72 5.07 -7.29
N LEU A 11 -50.68 5.67 -6.10
CA LEU A 11 -49.43 6.09 -5.48
C LEU A 11 -48.58 4.88 -5.07
N ILE A 12 -49.19 3.87 -4.45
CA ILE A 12 -48.50 2.63 -4.04
C ILE A 12 -47.95 1.88 -5.25
N GLN A 13 -48.72 1.76 -6.34
CA GLN A 13 -48.25 1.14 -7.59
C GLN A 13 -47.13 1.96 -8.25
N ARG A 14 -47.19 3.29 -8.18
CA ARG A 14 -46.13 4.16 -8.69
C ARG A 14 -44.83 3.99 -7.89
N PHE A 15 -44.90 3.88 -6.56
CA PHE A 15 -43.72 3.61 -5.73
C PHE A 15 -43.20 2.17 -5.89
N GLY A 16 -44.10 1.19 -6.02
CA GLY A 16 -43.74 -0.21 -6.27
C GLY A 16 -43.03 -0.40 -7.61
N SER A 17 -43.58 0.15 -8.69
CA SER A 17 -42.96 0.10 -10.03
C SER A 17 -41.65 0.91 -10.12
N SER A 18 -41.50 1.97 -9.31
CA SER A 18 -40.23 2.70 -9.19
C SER A 18 -39.15 1.83 -8.53
N ARG A 19 -39.54 1.10 -7.47
CA ARG A 19 -38.66 0.19 -6.72
C ARG A 19 -38.23 -1.00 -7.57
N GLU A 20 -39.14 -1.55 -8.37
CA GLU A 20 -38.83 -2.61 -9.35
C GLU A 20 -37.94 -2.10 -10.49
N ARG A 21 -38.15 -0.86 -10.96
CA ARG A 21 -37.30 -0.24 -11.99
C ARG A 21 -35.89 0.07 -11.48
N THR A 22 -35.73 0.39 -10.19
CA THR A 22 -34.40 0.51 -9.56
C THR A 22 -33.74 -0.83 -9.30
N SER A 23 -34.49 -1.93 -9.13
CA SER A 23 -33.91 -3.27 -9.01
C SER A 23 -33.66 -3.95 -10.38
N SER A 24 -34.36 -3.53 -11.44
CA SER A 24 -34.17 -4.04 -12.81
C SER A 24 -33.06 -3.29 -13.57
N VAL A 25 -32.72 -2.07 -13.13
CA VAL A 25 -31.35 -1.58 -13.33
C VAL A 25 -30.51 -2.45 -12.39
N GLY A 26 -30.16 -3.63 -12.85
CA GLY A 26 -29.09 -4.40 -12.26
C GLY A 26 -27.89 -3.47 -12.26
N GLU A 27 -27.66 -2.81 -11.14
CA GLU A 27 -26.38 -2.27 -10.79
C GLU A 27 -25.50 -3.50 -10.84
N SER A 28 -24.87 -3.75 -11.99
CA SER A 28 -23.78 -4.70 -12.08
C SER A 28 -22.81 -4.13 -11.07
N VAL A 29 -22.83 -4.67 -9.84
CA VAL A 29 -21.84 -4.36 -8.82
C VAL A 29 -20.54 -4.70 -9.52
N GLN A 30 -19.89 -3.68 -10.08
CA GLN A 30 -18.76 -3.86 -10.95
C GLN A 30 -17.68 -4.41 -10.03
N GLU A 31 -17.46 -5.72 -10.10
CA GLU A 31 -16.51 -6.40 -9.21
C GLU A 31 -15.15 -5.76 -9.38
N HIS A 32 -14.68 -5.07 -8.35
CA HIS A 32 -13.35 -4.49 -8.36
C HIS A 32 -12.35 -5.64 -8.23
N SER A 33 -11.43 -5.74 -9.19
CA SER A 33 -10.32 -6.65 -9.02
C SER A 33 -9.36 -6.01 -8.01
N ASP A 34 -9.39 -6.54 -6.79
CA ASP A 34 -8.58 -6.06 -5.66
C ASP A 34 -7.45 -7.06 -5.35
N ALA A 35 -7.04 -7.89 -6.31
CA ALA A 35 -6.06 -8.94 -6.08
C ALA A 35 -4.69 -8.35 -5.68
N ALA A 36 -4.24 -7.32 -6.40
CA ALA A 36 -3.01 -6.61 -6.08
C ALA A 36 -3.09 -5.95 -4.70
N THR A 37 -4.18 -5.22 -4.43
CA THR A 37 -4.44 -4.57 -3.14
C THR A 37 -4.33 -5.56 -1.98
N LYS A 38 -5.00 -6.71 -2.08
CA LYS A 38 -4.96 -7.75 -1.03
C LYS A 38 -3.54 -8.26 -0.81
N LEU A 39 -2.78 -8.50 -1.88
CA LEU A 39 -1.40 -8.96 -1.77
C LEU A 39 -0.52 -7.97 -1.01
N TRP A 40 -0.58 -6.68 -1.37
CA TRP A 40 0.17 -5.62 -0.67
C TRP A 40 -0.20 -5.52 0.81
N LEU A 41 -1.50 -5.56 1.13
CA LEU A 41 -1.97 -5.48 2.52
C LEU A 41 -1.62 -6.73 3.34
N TYR A 42 -1.71 -7.93 2.76
CA TYR A 42 -1.30 -9.15 3.45
C TYR A 42 0.21 -9.18 3.69
N SER A 43 1.02 -8.79 2.70
CA SER A 43 2.47 -8.65 2.91
C SER A 43 2.79 -7.61 3.98
N SER A 44 2.07 -6.48 4.01
CA SER A 44 2.21 -5.45 5.05
C SER A 44 1.97 -6.01 6.45
N ILE A 45 0.88 -6.77 6.66
CA ILE A 45 0.55 -7.35 7.97
C ILE A 45 1.61 -8.40 8.38
N PHE A 46 2.08 -9.19 7.42
CA PHE A 46 3.15 -10.15 7.66
C PHE A 46 4.44 -9.46 8.12
N TRP A 47 4.87 -8.40 7.43
CA TRP A 47 6.07 -7.66 7.80
C TRP A 47 5.93 -6.85 9.08
N LEU A 48 4.76 -6.29 9.37
CA LEU A 48 4.49 -5.66 10.67
C LEU A 48 4.84 -6.60 11.81
N THR A 49 4.32 -7.82 11.74
CA THR A 49 4.54 -8.84 12.78
C THR A 49 6.04 -9.13 12.95
N ILE A 50 6.77 -9.34 11.84
CA ILE A 50 8.21 -9.65 11.89
C ILE A 50 9.03 -8.48 12.41
N VAL A 51 8.74 -7.26 11.96
CA VAL A 51 9.51 -6.08 12.30
C VAL A 51 9.29 -5.65 13.74
N ASP A 52 8.06 -5.76 14.25
CA ASP A 52 7.75 -5.48 15.65
C ASP A 52 8.45 -6.49 16.59
N LEU A 53 8.64 -7.74 16.16
CA LEU A 53 9.47 -8.70 16.89
C LEU A 53 10.93 -8.25 16.99
N PHE A 54 11.51 -7.68 15.92
CA PHE A 54 12.83 -7.06 16.00
C PHE A 54 12.84 -5.84 16.94
N GLY A 55 11.77 -5.05 16.95
CA GLY A 55 11.58 -3.94 17.90
C GLY A 55 11.54 -4.41 19.35
N LEU A 56 10.85 -5.52 19.61
CA LEU A 56 10.81 -6.15 20.93
C LEU A 56 12.19 -6.66 21.36
N ILE A 57 12.93 -7.30 20.45
CA ILE A 57 14.30 -7.75 20.71
C ILE A 57 15.20 -6.56 21.08
N LEU A 58 15.11 -5.45 20.35
CA LEU A 58 15.84 -4.21 20.67
C LEU A 58 15.49 -3.67 22.05
N ALA A 59 14.20 -3.64 22.39
CA ALA A 59 13.75 -3.17 23.69
C ALA A 59 14.29 -4.04 24.84
N LEU A 60 14.36 -5.36 24.66
CA LEU A 60 14.94 -6.28 25.64
C LEU A 60 16.44 -6.04 25.84
N GLU A 61 17.17 -5.80 24.75
CA GLU A 61 18.62 -5.55 24.80
C GLU A 61 18.97 -4.23 25.50
N LEU A 62 18.08 -3.22 25.43
CA LEU A 62 18.22 -1.96 26.17
C LEU A 62 18.00 -2.12 27.69
N ILE A 63 17.15 -3.06 28.11
CA ILE A 63 16.88 -3.34 29.53
C ILE A 63 17.99 -4.22 30.12
N SER A 64 18.39 -5.26 29.40
CA SER A 64 19.44 -6.19 29.81
C SER A 64 20.50 -6.28 28.71
N PRO A 65 21.55 -5.44 28.77
CA PRO A 65 22.65 -5.49 27.83
C PRO A 65 23.27 -6.89 27.80
N ASN A 66 23.54 -7.42 26.60
CA ASN A 66 24.13 -8.74 26.35
C ASN A 66 23.24 -9.97 26.67
N ILE A 67 21.90 -9.82 26.64
CA ILE A 67 20.97 -10.96 26.84
C ILE A 67 21.14 -12.09 25.80
N PHE A 68 21.64 -11.76 24.61
CA PHE A 68 21.87 -12.71 23.50
C PHE A 68 23.32 -13.22 23.40
N GLY A 69 24.15 -13.00 24.41
CA GLY A 69 25.45 -13.67 24.54
C GLY A 69 26.47 -13.38 23.41
N GLY A 70 26.46 -12.16 22.86
CA GLY A 70 27.44 -11.74 21.84
C GLY A 70 27.23 -12.30 20.43
N VAL A 71 26.05 -12.84 20.12
CA VAL A 71 25.71 -13.30 18.76
C VAL A 71 25.78 -12.12 17.77
N PRO A 72 26.66 -12.15 16.74
CA PRO A 72 26.99 -10.96 15.95
C PRO A 72 25.84 -10.34 15.16
N TRP A 73 24.78 -11.11 14.84
CA TRP A 73 23.61 -10.62 14.12
C TRP A 73 22.48 -10.14 15.02
N LEU A 74 22.50 -10.47 16.31
CA LEU A 74 21.50 -10.07 17.31
C LEU A 74 21.96 -8.88 18.16
N VAL A 75 22.99 -8.15 17.72
CA VAL A 75 23.50 -6.97 18.41
C VAL A 75 22.68 -5.73 18.08
N PHE A 76 22.52 -4.85 19.07
CA PHE A 76 21.74 -3.62 18.97
C PHE A 76 22.05 -2.81 17.71
N SER A 77 23.34 -2.67 17.38
CA SER A 77 23.81 -1.87 16.24
C SER A 77 23.35 -2.40 14.88
N ARG A 78 23.04 -3.69 14.75
CA ARG A 78 22.54 -4.31 13.51
C ARG A 78 21.02 -4.47 13.50
N ILE A 79 20.41 -4.79 14.63
CA ILE A 79 18.95 -4.94 14.69
C ILE A 79 18.26 -3.58 14.56
N ARG A 80 18.85 -2.49 15.09
CA ARG A 80 18.24 -1.14 15.02
C ARG A 80 17.94 -0.71 13.59
N PRO A 81 18.93 -0.68 12.67
CA PRO A 81 18.64 -0.32 11.29
C PRO A 81 17.69 -1.32 10.62
N LEU A 82 17.73 -2.61 10.98
CA LEU A 82 16.79 -3.60 10.46
C LEU A 82 15.34 -3.28 10.87
N HIS A 83 15.09 -3.00 12.15
CA HIS A 83 13.78 -2.64 12.65
C HIS A 83 13.27 -1.35 12.00
N VAL A 84 14.05 -0.26 12.06
CA VAL A 84 13.61 1.04 11.54
C VAL A 84 13.32 0.99 10.03
N ASN A 85 14.21 0.38 9.23
CA ASN A 85 13.95 0.19 7.79
C ASN A 85 12.79 -0.75 7.53
N GLY A 86 12.62 -1.79 8.35
CA GLY A 86 11.48 -2.69 8.25
C GLY A 86 10.15 -1.99 8.50
N VAL A 87 10.09 -1.10 9.49
CA VAL A 87 8.85 -0.39 9.82
C VAL A 87 8.46 0.50 8.64
N ILE A 88 9.43 1.22 8.07
CA ILE A 88 9.18 2.20 7.01
C ILE A 88 8.97 1.55 5.65
N PHE A 89 9.89 0.70 5.21
CA PHE A 89 9.90 0.18 3.84
C PHE A 89 9.14 -1.14 3.69
N ALA A 90 9.06 -1.98 4.72
CA ALA A 90 8.33 -3.25 4.62
C ALA A 90 6.88 -3.11 5.06
N TRP A 91 6.63 -2.55 6.25
CA TRP A 91 5.27 -2.39 6.74
C TRP A 91 4.57 -1.15 6.15
N LEU A 92 5.01 0.06 6.52
CA LEU A 92 4.29 1.29 6.19
C LEU A 92 4.16 1.51 4.68
N SER A 93 5.24 1.29 3.93
CA SER A 93 5.23 1.47 2.47
C SER A 93 4.31 0.45 1.77
N MET A 94 4.25 -0.80 2.23
CA MET A 94 3.33 -1.79 1.65
C MET A 94 1.87 -1.49 1.99
N MET A 95 1.60 -1.07 3.24
CA MET A 95 0.28 -0.58 3.65
C MET A 95 -0.14 0.61 2.77
N TYR A 96 0.79 1.54 2.55
CA TYR A 96 0.59 2.73 1.76
C TYR A 96 0.21 2.41 0.31
N TRP A 97 1.00 1.59 -0.39
CA TRP A 97 0.68 1.18 -1.77
C TRP A 97 -0.63 0.40 -1.85
N GLY A 98 -0.87 -0.53 -0.92
CA GLY A 98 -2.13 -1.27 -0.83
C GLY A 98 -3.34 -0.34 -0.68
N ALA A 99 -3.25 0.64 0.22
CA ALA A 99 -4.30 1.63 0.41
C ALA A 99 -4.53 2.48 -0.84
N LEU A 100 -3.48 2.92 -1.52
CA LEU A 100 -3.61 3.68 -2.77
C LEU A 100 -4.27 2.86 -3.89
N PHE A 101 -3.87 1.60 -4.05
CA PHE A 101 -4.45 0.71 -5.05
C PHE A 101 -5.92 0.37 -4.77
N TYR A 102 -6.33 0.41 -3.51
CA TYR A 102 -7.75 0.35 -3.15
C TYR A 102 -8.49 1.65 -3.48
N MET A 103 -7.97 2.79 -3.02
CA MET A 103 -8.70 4.06 -3.05
C MET A 103 -8.76 4.69 -4.44
N ILE A 104 -7.66 4.67 -5.21
CA ILE A 104 -7.54 5.45 -6.45
C ILE A 104 -8.53 5.03 -7.55
N PRO A 105 -8.70 3.74 -7.86
CA PRO A 105 -9.69 3.32 -8.84
C PRO A 105 -11.10 3.79 -8.46
N ARG A 106 -11.46 3.65 -7.17
CA ARG A 106 -12.78 4.04 -6.64
C ARG A 106 -13.02 5.54 -6.74
N LEU A 107 -12.03 6.36 -6.40
CA LEU A 107 -12.11 7.83 -6.49
C LEU A 107 -12.15 8.34 -7.94
N THR A 108 -11.58 7.59 -8.89
CA THR A 108 -11.52 7.99 -10.31
C THR A 108 -12.68 7.41 -11.15
N GLY A 109 -13.56 6.62 -10.52
CA GLY A 109 -14.68 5.93 -11.17
C GLY A 109 -14.23 4.78 -12.08
N LEU A 110 -13.07 4.20 -11.80
CA LEU A 110 -12.50 3.06 -12.50
C LEU A 110 -12.71 1.76 -11.71
N ARG A 111 -12.97 0.68 -12.44
CA ARG A 111 -13.16 -0.66 -11.86
C ARG A 111 -11.86 -1.26 -11.33
N THR A 112 -10.75 -1.00 -12.01
CA THR A 112 -9.44 -1.57 -11.71
C THR A 112 -8.36 -0.50 -11.90
N ILE A 113 -7.19 -0.75 -11.31
CA ILE A 113 -5.99 0.00 -11.62
C ILE A 113 -5.57 -0.24 -13.07
N TRP A 114 -4.72 0.64 -13.62
CA TRP A 114 -4.26 0.56 -15.00
C TRP A 114 -3.62 -0.79 -15.35
N SER A 115 -2.75 -1.33 -14.48
CA SER A 115 -2.19 -2.67 -14.64
C SER A 115 -2.08 -3.42 -13.32
N GLU A 116 -2.96 -4.41 -13.11
CA GLU A 116 -2.88 -5.29 -11.93
C GLU A 116 -1.64 -6.19 -11.96
N ARG A 117 -1.27 -6.68 -13.16
CA ARG A 117 -0.09 -7.54 -13.31
C ARG A 117 1.19 -6.81 -12.88
N LEU A 118 1.30 -5.53 -13.23
CA LEU A 118 2.42 -4.70 -12.81
C LEU A 118 2.42 -4.52 -11.29
N ALA A 119 1.26 -4.21 -10.70
CA ALA A 119 1.13 -4.03 -9.24
C ALA A 119 1.45 -5.31 -8.43
N ILE A 120 1.12 -6.48 -8.98
CA ILE A 120 1.46 -7.78 -8.37
C ILE A 120 2.96 -8.07 -8.51
N TRP A 121 3.52 -7.82 -9.70
CA TRP A 121 4.96 -8.02 -9.93
C TRP A 121 5.80 -7.12 -9.01
N THR A 122 5.41 -5.85 -8.85
CA THR A 122 6.06 -4.94 -7.92
C THR A 122 5.92 -5.38 -6.46
N ALA A 123 4.80 -5.99 -6.07
CA ALA A 123 4.62 -6.51 -4.70
C ALA A 123 5.60 -7.64 -4.40
N TRP A 124 5.74 -8.60 -5.31
CA TRP A 124 6.72 -9.69 -5.17
C TRP A 124 8.15 -9.17 -5.21
N GLY A 125 8.44 -8.25 -6.13
CA GLY A 125 9.73 -7.56 -6.21
C GLY A 125 10.09 -6.85 -4.90
N TRP A 126 9.12 -6.21 -4.25
CA TRP A 126 9.32 -5.51 -2.99
C TRP A 126 9.62 -6.46 -1.82
N ASN A 127 8.89 -7.57 -1.73
CA ASN A 127 9.17 -8.61 -0.74
C ASN A 127 10.58 -9.18 -0.92
N LEU A 128 10.98 -9.46 -2.17
CA LEU A 128 12.32 -9.95 -2.49
C LEU A 128 13.39 -8.91 -2.14
N TRP A 129 13.18 -7.65 -2.54
CA TRP A 129 14.07 -6.54 -2.24
C TRP A 129 14.30 -6.41 -0.73
N PHE A 130 13.23 -6.45 0.06
CA PHE A 130 13.34 -6.31 1.51
C PHE A 130 14.03 -7.50 2.17
N LEU A 131 13.76 -8.73 1.69
CA LEU A 131 14.47 -9.94 2.14
C LEU A 131 15.99 -9.83 1.89
N LEU A 132 16.38 -9.35 0.71
CA LEU A 132 17.80 -9.10 0.40
C LEU A 132 18.36 -7.99 1.30
N GLY A 133 17.59 -6.94 1.57
CA GLY A 133 17.93 -5.87 2.49
C GLY A 133 18.26 -6.39 3.90
N ILE A 134 17.39 -7.22 4.48
CA ILE A 134 17.62 -7.86 5.77
C ILE A 134 18.95 -8.63 5.75
N PHE A 135 19.18 -9.45 4.72
CA PHE A 135 20.39 -10.24 4.61
C PHE A 135 21.66 -9.38 4.57
N THR A 136 21.63 -8.26 3.83
CA THR A 136 22.78 -7.34 3.75
C THR A 136 23.10 -6.68 5.09
N ILE A 137 22.07 -6.24 5.82
CA ILE A 137 22.23 -5.61 7.14
C ILE A 137 22.75 -6.63 8.16
N VAL A 138 22.22 -7.85 8.15
CA VAL A 138 22.63 -8.93 9.06
C VAL A 138 24.11 -9.27 8.89
N ILE A 139 24.63 -9.26 7.65
CA ILE A 139 26.06 -9.47 7.35
C ILE A 139 26.92 -8.25 7.69
N GLY A 140 26.30 -7.10 8.00
CA GLY A 140 26.98 -5.86 8.38
C GLY A 140 27.38 -4.99 7.19
N ARG A 141 26.75 -5.19 6.02
CA ARG A 141 26.94 -4.32 4.85
C ARG A 141 25.88 -3.22 4.89
N THR A 142 26.28 -2.02 5.31
CA THR A 142 25.41 -0.84 5.38
C THR A 142 26.15 0.43 4.97
N GLN A 143 25.41 1.43 4.49
CA GLN A 143 25.94 2.77 4.23
C GLN A 143 26.08 3.63 5.49
N GLY A 144 25.45 3.25 6.61
CA GLY A 144 25.52 3.99 7.88
C GLY A 144 24.76 5.32 7.91
N ARG A 145 23.98 5.63 6.87
CA ARG A 145 23.04 6.76 6.82
C ARG A 145 21.68 6.28 7.33
N GLU A 146 21.08 7.01 8.25
CA GLU A 146 19.76 6.64 8.79
C GLU A 146 18.70 6.70 7.69
N TYR A 147 17.84 5.69 7.62
CA TYR A 147 16.79 5.50 6.59
C TYR A 147 17.30 5.22 5.17
N ALA A 148 18.62 5.10 5.00
CA ALA A 148 19.34 4.84 3.75
C ALA A 148 20.43 3.77 3.97
N GLU A 149 20.16 2.78 4.81
CA GLU A 149 21.16 1.82 5.25
C GLU A 149 21.47 0.72 4.22
N PHE A 150 20.60 0.52 3.23
CA PHE A 150 20.76 -0.49 2.20
C PHE A 150 21.93 -0.18 1.27
N ILE A 151 22.50 -1.20 0.63
CA ILE A 151 23.59 -1.02 -0.34
C ILE A 151 23.06 -0.47 -1.67
N TRP A 152 23.90 0.27 -2.41
CA TRP A 152 23.53 0.91 -3.69
C TRP A 152 22.78 0.03 -4.71
N PRO A 153 23.04 -1.30 -4.87
CA PRO A 153 22.25 -2.11 -5.80
C PRO A 153 20.80 -2.28 -5.36
N LEU A 154 20.57 -2.33 -4.04
CA LEU A 154 19.22 -2.40 -3.47
C LEU A 154 18.51 -1.05 -3.61
N ASP A 155 19.23 0.07 -3.50
CA ASP A 155 18.65 1.40 -3.71
C ASP A 155 18.10 1.55 -5.13
N ILE A 156 18.90 1.17 -6.14
CA ILE A 156 18.45 1.20 -7.54
C ILE A 156 17.25 0.28 -7.74
N PHE A 157 17.26 -0.92 -7.15
CA PHE A 157 16.15 -1.84 -7.28
C PHE A 157 14.86 -1.28 -6.65
N LEU A 158 14.95 -0.64 -5.47
CA LEU A 158 13.82 0.03 -4.85
C LEU A 158 13.27 1.16 -5.74
N VAL A 159 14.14 2.00 -6.30
CA VAL A 159 13.73 3.11 -7.18
C VAL A 159 12.97 2.59 -8.40
N ILE A 160 13.39 1.46 -8.98
CA ILE A 160 12.69 0.83 -10.10
C ILE A 160 11.29 0.36 -9.68
N LEU A 161 11.18 -0.33 -8.54
CA LEU A 161 9.89 -0.81 -8.02
C LEU A 161 8.96 0.36 -7.66
N TRP A 162 9.49 1.39 -7.01
CA TRP A 162 8.77 2.60 -6.64
C TRP A 162 8.22 3.30 -7.88
N THR A 163 9.09 3.59 -8.85
CA THR A 163 8.72 4.26 -10.11
C THR A 163 7.69 3.48 -10.89
N SER A 164 7.78 2.14 -10.90
CA SER A 164 6.78 1.27 -11.54
C SER A 164 5.39 1.43 -10.91
N ASN A 165 5.30 1.50 -9.59
CA ASN A 165 4.04 1.75 -8.89
C ASN A 165 3.51 3.18 -9.14
N VAL A 166 4.40 4.18 -9.14
CA VAL A 166 4.05 5.59 -9.46
C VAL A 166 3.43 5.69 -10.85
N ILE A 167 4.06 5.09 -11.87
CA ILE A 167 3.55 5.07 -13.25
C ILE A 167 2.16 4.43 -13.28
N ASN A 168 1.96 3.33 -12.55
CA ASN A 168 0.67 2.66 -12.48
C ASN A 168 -0.44 3.56 -11.91
N ILE A 169 -0.15 4.32 -10.85
CA ILE A 169 -1.11 5.28 -10.26
C ILE A 169 -1.37 6.44 -11.22
N ILE A 170 -0.34 7.05 -11.79
CA ILE A 170 -0.49 8.18 -12.71
C ILE A 170 -1.35 7.77 -13.90
N MET A 171 -1.04 6.63 -14.53
CA MET A 171 -1.81 6.11 -15.65
C MET A 171 -3.26 5.81 -15.27
N THR A 172 -3.51 5.38 -14.03
CA THR A 172 -4.88 5.17 -13.53
C THR A 172 -5.63 6.50 -13.43
N VAL A 173 -5.01 7.56 -12.90
CA VAL A 173 -5.66 8.88 -12.78
C VAL A 173 -5.82 9.58 -14.13
N LEU A 174 -4.91 9.36 -15.08
CA LEU A 174 -5.05 9.88 -16.45
C LEU A 174 -6.25 9.27 -17.18
N ASN A 175 -6.56 7.99 -16.94
CA ASN A 175 -7.68 7.28 -17.53
C ASN A 175 -9.02 7.44 -16.76
N ARG A 176 -9.11 8.42 -15.85
CA ARG A 176 -10.29 8.62 -14.99
C ARG A 176 -11.58 8.87 -15.78
N ARG A 177 -12.72 8.44 -15.22
CA ARG A 177 -14.06 8.71 -15.77
C ARG A 177 -14.72 9.94 -15.13
N VAL A 178 -14.37 10.24 -13.89
CA VAL A 178 -14.93 11.37 -13.13
C VAL A 178 -14.15 12.65 -13.44
N ARG A 179 -14.87 13.76 -13.67
CA ARG A 179 -14.27 15.07 -14.00
C ARG A 179 -13.62 15.77 -12.80
N PRO A 180 -14.33 16.01 -11.67
CA PRO A 180 -13.69 16.57 -10.49
C PRO A 180 -12.78 15.54 -9.82
N LEU A 181 -11.57 15.95 -9.47
CA LEU A 181 -10.66 15.14 -8.67
C LEU A 181 -10.90 15.40 -7.19
N TYR A 182 -10.98 14.33 -6.42
CA TYR A 182 -11.06 14.43 -4.97
C TYR A 182 -9.70 14.83 -4.39
N VAL A 183 -9.69 15.58 -3.27
CA VAL A 183 -8.46 16.09 -2.65
C VAL A 183 -7.50 14.97 -2.26
N THR A 184 -8.02 13.81 -1.83
CA THR A 184 -7.19 12.63 -1.55
C THR A 184 -6.43 12.14 -2.78
N THR A 185 -6.99 12.28 -3.99
CA THR A 185 -6.30 11.90 -5.23
C THR A 185 -5.10 12.80 -5.52
N TRP A 186 -5.16 14.08 -5.13
CA TRP A 186 -4.01 14.99 -5.27
C TRP A 186 -2.87 14.57 -4.35
N TRP A 187 -3.19 14.31 -3.08
CA TRP A 187 -2.20 13.80 -2.12
C TRP A 187 -1.63 12.45 -2.55
N ALA A 188 -2.47 11.54 -3.03
CA ALA A 188 -2.04 10.24 -3.53
C ALA A 188 -1.13 10.30 -4.77
N LEU A 189 -1.16 11.40 -5.53
CA LEU A 189 -0.22 11.63 -6.64
C LEU A 189 1.04 12.36 -6.18
N ALA A 190 0.89 13.35 -5.30
CA ALA A 190 1.99 14.17 -4.83
C ALA A 190 2.95 13.40 -3.91
N SER A 191 2.43 12.62 -2.95
CA SER A 191 3.28 11.99 -1.94
C SER A 191 4.19 10.89 -2.50
N PRO A 192 3.80 10.00 -3.44
CA PRO A 192 4.74 9.07 -4.04
C PRO A 192 5.84 9.76 -4.85
N LEU A 193 5.52 10.87 -5.51
CA LEU A 193 6.48 11.65 -6.30
C LEU A 193 7.50 12.33 -5.38
N TRP A 194 7.01 12.94 -4.29
CA TRP A 194 7.85 13.58 -3.29
C TRP A 194 8.80 12.58 -2.62
N LEU A 195 8.27 11.46 -2.11
CA LEU A 195 9.07 10.42 -1.47
C LEU A 195 10.10 9.80 -2.43
N GLY A 196 9.73 9.60 -3.70
CA GLY A 196 10.65 9.09 -4.71
C GLY A 196 11.81 10.06 -4.98
N ALA A 197 11.54 11.37 -5.04
CA ALA A 197 12.57 12.38 -5.20
C ALA A 197 13.48 12.47 -3.97
N ASP A 198 12.90 12.45 -2.77
CA ASP A 198 13.64 12.52 -1.50
C ASP A 198 14.59 11.32 -1.34
N TYR A 199 14.12 10.11 -1.66
CA TYR A 199 14.96 8.91 -1.62
C TYR A 199 16.18 8.99 -2.55
N ILE A 200 15.98 9.48 -3.78
CA ILE A 200 17.07 9.61 -4.75
C ILE A 200 18.09 10.64 -4.27
N ILE A 201 17.64 11.79 -3.76
CA ILE A 201 18.51 12.86 -3.27
C ILE A 201 19.25 12.43 -2.00
N GLY A 202 18.56 11.77 -1.06
CA GLY A 202 19.14 11.31 0.21
C GLY A 202 20.22 10.23 0.05
N ASN A 203 20.19 9.49 -1.06
CA ASN A 203 21.16 8.44 -1.38
C ASN A 203 22.39 8.92 -2.18
N VAL A 204 22.54 10.23 -2.44
CA VAL A 204 23.74 10.84 -3.07
C VAL A 204 24.77 11.23 -2.02
#